data_AF-A0A562LSW0-F1
#
_entry.id   AF-A0A562LSW0-F1
#
_cell.length_a   1.000
_cell.length_b   1.000
_cell.length_c   1.000
_cell.angle_alpha   90.00
_cell.angle_beta   90.00
_cell.angle_gamma   90.00
#
_symmetry.space_group_name_H-M   'P 1'
#
loop_
_entity.id
_entity.type
_entity.pdbx_description
1 polymer ?
#
loop_
_entity_poly.entity_id
_entity_poly.type
_entity_poly.pdbx_seq_one_letter_code
_entity_poly.pdbx_strand_id
1 'polypeptide(L)'
;MLTLVLVVVATALIFEYINGFHDTANSIATVVATKVLSPMQAVMLAASTNLVGALWGTAVAKTVASGIIDAGVVDVTSQLILCALLGAIVWNLITWWLGLPSSSSHALIGGLCGAAFAAAMNNFDAIIWSEPKEPVWKSAGVLWKVIVPMFTSPLLGFMAGFMVMGILFAIISGMAASGGVLARLARPRWVNSLFGKLQLASAATMGFAHGSNDAQKTMGIIALTLVAAQADGTLNNLPSWLAFLHPSEGAINDNDIDTWIKVTCALVMAAGTAAGGWRIIKTLGHKLVKLHPIHGFAAETSAASVILLASSLGIPVSTTHNISSAIMGVGVAKRFNSIKWTVVEKMIWAWILTIPAAGFMAWLSYEVFVLMGWV
;
A
#
# COMPACT_ATOMS: atom_id res chain seq x y z
N MET A 1 -31.26 -0.45 -0.59
CA MET A 1 -30.13 0.33 -0.06
C MET A 1 -29.21 -0.50 0.84
N LEU A 2 -29.71 -1.21 1.86
CA LEU A 2 -28.88 -2.10 2.68
C LEU A 2 -28.06 -3.14 1.87
N THR A 3 -28.69 -3.81 0.90
CA THR A 3 -27.99 -4.78 0.03
C THR A 3 -26.78 -4.18 -0.67
N LEU A 4 -26.89 -2.91 -1.11
CA LEU A 4 -25.79 -2.23 -1.79
C LEU A 4 -24.64 -1.93 -0.82
N VAL A 5 -24.93 -1.48 0.41
CA VAL A 5 -23.92 -1.28 1.45
C VAL A 5 -23.16 -2.59 1.71
N LEU A 6 -23.88 -3.71 1.84
CA LEU A 6 -23.26 -5.03 2.03
C LEU A 6 -22.37 -5.42 0.84
N VAL A 7 -22.81 -5.13 -0.39
CA VAL A 7 -22.02 -5.36 -1.61
C VAL A 7 -20.76 -4.48 -1.62
N VAL A 8 -20.84 -3.22 -1.20
CA VAL A 8 -19.67 -2.34 -1.06
C VAL A 8 -18.69 -2.90 -0.05
N VAL A 9 -19.16 -3.29 1.14
CA VAL A 9 -18.31 -3.90 2.17
C VAL A 9 -17.64 -5.17 1.65
N ALA A 10 -18.40 -6.06 0.99
CA ALA A 10 -17.84 -7.26 0.38
C ALA A 10 -16.81 -6.94 -0.70
N THR A 11 -17.06 -5.94 -1.55
CA THR A 11 -16.14 -5.50 -2.60
C THR A 11 -14.88 -4.87 -2.02
N ALA A 12 -15.00 -4.12 -0.93
CA ALA A 12 -13.86 -3.56 -0.21
C ALA A 12 -12.97 -4.68 0.38
N LEU A 13 -13.57 -5.74 0.93
CA LEU A 13 -12.82 -6.92 1.38
C LEU A 13 -12.19 -7.69 0.21
N ILE A 14 -12.85 -7.79 -0.94
CA ILE A 14 -12.24 -8.36 -2.15
C ILE A 14 -11.03 -7.52 -2.58
N PHE A 15 -11.16 -6.19 -2.61
CA PHE A 15 -10.06 -5.28 -2.88
C PHE A 15 -8.90 -5.49 -1.90
N GLU A 16 -9.19 -5.62 -0.61
CA GLU A 16 -8.18 -5.86 0.44
C GLU A 16 -7.46 -7.19 0.25
N TYR A 17 -8.19 -8.25 -0.09
CA TYR A 17 -7.61 -9.56 -0.41
C TYR A 17 -6.68 -9.44 -1.62
N ILE A 18 -7.14 -8.74 -2.66
CA ILE A 18 -6.34 -8.48 -3.86
C ILE A 18 -5.09 -7.70 -3.51
N ASN A 19 -5.22 -6.67 -2.68
CA ASN A 19 -4.11 -5.86 -2.22
C ASN A 19 -3.07 -6.73 -1.49
N GLY A 20 -3.51 -7.58 -0.56
CA GLY A 20 -2.62 -8.48 0.17
C GLY A 20 -1.78 -9.36 -0.73
N PHE A 21 -2.38 -10.01 -1.73
CA PHE A 21 -1.64 -10.89 -2.62
C PHE A 21 -0.77 -10.12 -3.63
N HIS A 22 -1.27 -8.97 -4.11
CA HIS A 22 -0.56 -8.10 -5.06
C HIS A 22 0.73 -7.56 -4.43
N ASP A 23 0.63 -7.06 -3.20
CA ASP A 23 1.72 -6.38 -2.51
C ASP A 23 2.50 -7.29 -1.55
N THR A 24 2.19 -8.59 -1.51
CA THR A 24 3.06 -9.61 -0.88
C THR A 24 4.50 -9.50 -1.37
N ALA A 25 4.69 -9.14 -2.64
CA ALA A 25 6.01 -8.97 -3.24
C ALA A 25 6.88 -7.93 -2.52
N ASN A 26 6.28 -6.93 -1.88
CA ASN A 26 6.98 -5.84 -1.21
C ASN A 26 7.76 -6.30 0.02
N SER A 27 7.28 -7.33 0.72
CA SER A 27 7.93 -7.86 1.92
C SER A 27 8.75 -9.14 1.67
N ILE A 28 8.43 -9.91 0.62
CA ILE A 28 9.08 -11.23 0.41
C ILE A 28 10.01 -11.34 -0.80
N ALA A 29 9.93 -10.44 -1.78
CA ALA A 29 10.68 -10.63 -3.02
C ALA A 29 12.20 -10.66 -2.79
N THR A 30 12.68 -9.82 -1.88
CA THR A 30 14.07 -9.71 -1.43
C THR A 30 14.53 -10.97 -0.69
N VAL A 31 13.79 -11.45 0.33
CA VAL A 31 14.19 -12.61 1.15
C VAL A 31 14.15 -13.93 0.37
N VAL A 32 13.22 -14.04 -0.58
CA VAL A 32 13.15 -15.18 -1.51
C VAL A 32 14.29 -15.12 -2.53
N ALA A 33 14.58 -13.94 -3.09
CA ALA A 33 15.67 -13.76 -4.06
C ALA A 33 17.06 -14.02 -3.45
N THR A 34 17.26 -13.65 -2.19
CA THR A 34 18.52 -13.91 -1.46
C THR A 34 18.62 -15.34 -0.94
N LYS A 35 17.54 -16.14 -1.09
CA LYS A 35 17.43 -17.54 -0.63
C LYS A 35 17.63 -17.71 0.88
N VAL A 36 17.29 -16.67 1.65
CA VAL A 36 17.32 -16.73 3.12
C VAL A 36 16.15 -17.56 3.63
N LEU A 37 14.98 -17.44 3.00
CA LEU A 37 13.80 -18.26 3.26
C LEU A 37 13.33 -18.98 2.00
N SER A 38 12.70 -20.14 2.19
CA SER A 38 11.88 -20.74 1.13
C SER A 38 10.64 -19.86 0.86
N PRO A 39 10.05 -19.95 -0.35
CA PRO A 39 8.86 -19.16 -0.69
C PRO A 39 7.70 -19.30 0.32
N MET A 40 7.42 -20.51 0.81
CA MET A 40 6.36 -20.74 1.79
C MET A 40 6.68 -20.11 3.15
N GLN A 41 7.92 -20.22 3.62
CA GLN A 41 8.34 -19.57 4.87
C GLN A 41 8.24 -18.05 4.79
N ALA A 42 8.62 -17.47 3.64
CA ALA A 42 8.54 -16.04 3.43
C ALA A 42 7.08 -15.55 3.42
N VAL A 43 6.18 -16.29 2.77
CA VAL A 43 4.74 -16.00 2.78
C VAL A 43 4.15 -16.07 4.18
N MET A 44 4.49 -17.09 4.98
CA MET A 44 4.02 -17.20 6.37
C MET A 44 4.53 -16.05 7.25
N LEU A 45 5.79 -15.65 7.09
CA LEU A 45 6.35 -14.49 7.79
C LEU A 45 5.64 -13.20 7.39
N ALA A 46 5.42 -12.97 6.10
CA ALA A 46 4.73 -11.79 5.60
C ALA A 46 3.27 -11.75 6.05
N ALA A 47 2.52 -12.85 5.95
CA ALA A 47 1.13 -12.89 6.37
C ALA A 47 0.95 -12.62 7.88
N SER A 48 1.78 -13.24 8.72
CA SER A 48 1.74 -13.03 10.17
C SER A 48 2.14 -11.60 10.57
N THR A 49 3.18 -11.04 9.98
CA THR A 49 3.63 -9.67 10.29
C THR A 49 2.70 -8.61 9.70
N ASN A 50 2.14 -8.83 8.50
CA ASN A 50 1.07 -7.99 7.94
C ASN A 50 -0.15 -7.97 8.86
N LEU A 51 -0.57 -9.12 9.38
CA LEU A 51 -1.70 -9.21 10.31
C LEU A 51 -1.46 -8.35 11.55
N VAL A 52 -0.29 -8.49 12.18
CA VAL A 52 0.08 -7.71 13.37
C VAL A 52 0.17 -6.22 13.05
N GLY A 53 0.77 -5.86 11.91
CA GLY A 53 0.87 -4.47 11.47
C GLY A 53 -0.49 -3.83 11.20
N ALA A 54 -1.41 -4.57 10.58
CA ALA A 54 -2.77 -4.11 10.30
C ALA A 54 -3.55 -3.81 11.59
N LEU A 55 -3.30 -4.57 12.66
CA LEU A 55 -3.94 -4.36 13.97
C LEU A 55 -3.28 -3.25 14.81
N TRP A 56 -2.14 -2.71 14.39
CA TRP A 56 -1.33 -1.80 15.22
C TRP A 56 -1.88 -0.37 15.30
N GLY A 57 -2.62 0.11 14.29
CA GLY A 57 -3.05 1.50 14.25
C GLY A 57 -4.21 1.76 13.29
N THR A 58 -4.69 3.01 13.30
CA THR A 58 -5.80 3.48 12.47
C THR A 58 -5.56 4.87 11.85
N ALA A 59 -4.40 5.48 12.07
CA ALA A 59 -4.11 6.85 11.63
C ALA A 59 -4.29 7.08 10.12
N VAL A 60 -3.87 6.12 9.30
CA VAL A 60 -4.04 6.18 7.83
C VAL A 60 -5.51 6.01 7.45
N ALA A 61 -6.27 5.17 8.17
CA ALA A 61 -7.69 4.95 7.91
C ALA A 61 -8.49 6.25 8.07
N LYS A 62 -8.20 7.02 9.13
CA LYS A 62 -8.82 8.33 9.39
C LYS A 62 -8.56 9.32 8.25
N THR A 63 -7.37 9.26 7.67
CA THR A 63 -6.97 10.13 6.56
C THR A 63 -7.61 9.75 5.23
N VAL A 64 -7.82 8.45 4.99
CA VAL A 64 -8.44 7.94 3.74
C VAL A 64 -9.94 8.22 3.72
N ALA A 65 -10.61 8.16 4.88
CA ALA A 65 -12.03 8.46 5.00
C ALA A 65 -12.39 9.93 4.69
N SER A 66 -11.41 10.84 4.62
CA SER A 66 -11.66 12.28 4.49
C SER A 66 -10.75 12.98 3.47
N GLY A 67 -11.22 14.08 2.87
CA GLY A 67 -10.36 15.07 2.20
C GLY A 67 -9.76 14.66 0.85
N ILE A 68 -10.42 13.79 0.08
CA ILE A 68 -10.13 13.54 -1.34
C ILE A 68 -11.31 13.98 -2.22
N ILE A 69 -12.52 13.60 -1.84
CA ILE A 69 -13.78 13.99 -2.53
C ILE A 69 -14.43 15.14 -1.75
N ASP A 70 -14.96 16.12 -2.48
CA ASP A 70 -15.74 17.21 -1.90
C ASP A 70 -17.21 16.80 -1.73
N ALA A 71 -17.60 16.53 -0.49
CA ALA A 71 -18.97 16.17 -0.13
C ALA A 71 -19.98 17.31 -0.31
N GLY A 72 -19.54 18.55 -0.55
CA GLY A 72 -20.40 19.68 -0.91
C GLY A 72 -20.74 19.74 -2.40
N VAL A 73 -20.02 19.00 -3.25
CA VAL A 73 -20.22 18.95 -4.71
C VAL A 73 -20.83 17.61 -5.15
N VAL A 74 -20.46 16.51 -4.49
CA VAL A 74 -20.97 15.16 -4.79
C VAL A 74 -21.34 14.41 -3.53
N ASP A 75 -22.55 13.84 -3.53
CA ASP A 75 -22.97 12.89 -2.51
C ASP A 75 -22.16 11.60 -2.62
N VAL A 76 -21.45 11.25 -1.55
CA VAL A 76 -20.65 10.02 -1.48
C VAL A 76 -21.60 8.83 -1.26
N THR A 77 -22.21 8.37 -2.35
CA THR A 77 -23.15 7.25 -2.35
C THR A 77 -22.43 5.90 -2.34
N SER A 78 -23.15 4.85 -1.92
CA SER A 78 -22.63 3.48 -1.98
C SER A 78 -22.31 3.05 -3.43
N GLN A 79 -23.05 3.55 -4.42
CA GLN A 79 -22.79 3.29 -5.84
C GLN A 79 -21.46 3.89 -6.30
N LEU A 80 -21.15 5.12 -5.88
CA LEU A 80 -19.87 5.77 -6.17
C LEU A 80 -18.71 4.95 -5.60
N ILE A 81 -18.78 4.59 -4.32
CA ILE A 81 -17.72 3.79 -3.66
C ILE A 81 -17.57 2.42 -4.35
N LEU A 82 -18.69 1.78 -4.74
CA LEU A 82 -18.64 0.52 -5.49
C LEU A 82 -17.90 0.67 -6.81
N CYS A 83 -18.21 1.70 -7.60
CA CYS A 83 -17.56 1.96 -8.89
C CYS A 83 -16.06 2.26 -8.71
N ALA A 84 -15.71 3.03 -7.68
CA ALA A 84 -14.33 3.32 -7.32
C ALA A 84 -13.54 2.05 -6.99
N LEU A 85 -14.09 1.18 -6.15
CA LEU A 85 -13.47 -0.10 -5.80
C LEU A 85 -13.35 -1.02 -7.01
N LEU A 86 -14.37 -1.10 -7.87
CA LEU A 86 -14.32 -1.90 -9.09
C LEU A 86 -13.21 -1.42 -10.04
N GLY A 87 -13.08 -0.11 -10.25
CA GLY A 87 -12.01 0.45 -11.08
C GLY A 87 -10.61 0.11 -10.54
N ALA A 88 -10.44 0.23 -9.22
CA ALA A 88 -9.19 -0.13 -8.54
C ALA A 88 -8.88 -1.63 -8.63
N ILE A 89 -9.88 -2.50 -8.40
CA ILE A 89 -9.77 -3.96 -8.50
C ILE A 89 -9.37 -4.37 -9.92
N VAL A 90 -10.09 -3.89 -10.93
CA VAL A 90 -9.84 -4.24 -12.33
C VAL A 90 -8.41 -3.85 -12.72
N TRP A 91 -7.97 -2.65 -12.36
CA TRP A 91 -6.62 -2.22 -12.65
C TRP A 91 -5.55 -3.07 -11.93
N ASN A 92 -5.72 -3.34 -10.64
CA ASN A 92 -4.81 -4.20 -9.87
C ASN A 92 -4.71 -5.62 -10.45
N LEU A 93 -5.81 -6.19 -10.95
CA LEU A 93 -5.79 -7.50 -11.60
C LEU A 93 -5.04 -7.47 -12.94
N ILE A 94 -5.20 -6.40 -13.73
CA ILE A 94 -4.47 -6.20 -14.99
C ILE A 94 -2.97 -6.11 -14.73
N THR A 95 -2.53 -5.26 -13.79
CA THR A 95 -1.11 -5.06 -13.49
C THR A 95 -0.48 -6.31 -12.90
N TRP A 96 -1.20 -7.02 -12.01
CA TRP A 96 -0.78 -8.33 -11.53
C TRP A 96 -0.62 -9.35 -12.65
N TRP A 97 -1.58 -9.43 -13.58
CA TRP A 97 -1.50 -10.34 -14.71
C TRP A 97 -0.27 -10.06 -15.58
N LEU A 98 0.04 -8.79 -15.80
CA LEU A 98 1.23 -8.35 -16.52
C LEU A 98 2.53 -8.46 -15.70
N GLY A 99 2.44 -8.75 -14.39
CA GLY A 99 3.57 -8.81 -13.48
C GLY A 99 4.26 -7.45 -13.29
N LEU A 100 3.50 -6.37 -13.43
CA LEU A 100 3.92 -4.99 -13.23
C LEU A 100 3.71 -4.60 -11.76
N PRO A 101 4.75 -4.18 -11.03
CA PRO A 101 4.60 -3.67 -9.67
C PRO A 101 3.88 -2.32 -9.70
N SER A 102 2.56 -2.32 -9.52
CA SER A 102 1.73 -1.12 -9.35
C SER A 102 1.37 -0.90 -7.88
N SER A 103 0.80 0.26 -7.58
CA SER A 103 0.35 0.60 -6.23
C SER A 103 -1.16 0.50 -6.10
N SER A 104 -1.64 -0.40 -5.24
CA SER A 104 -3.07 -0.51 -4.92
C SER A 104 -3.64 0.77 -4.32
N SER A 105 -2.83 1.52 -3.57
CA SER A 105 -3.24 2.79 -2.98
C SER A 105 -3.57 3.83 -4.05
N HIS A 106 -2.72 3.97 -5.06
CA HIS A 106 -2.96 4.86 -6.19
C HIS A 106 -4.11 4.38 -7.06
N ALA A 107 -4.30 3.06 -7.19
CA ALA A 107 -5.46 2.50 -7.90
C ALA A 107 -6.78 2.85 -7.19
N LEU A 108 -6.83 2.72 -5.85
CA LEU A 108 -7.99 3.09 -5.04
C LEU A 108 -8.31 4.58 -5.16
N ILE A 109 -7.29 5.44 -5.04
CA ILE A 109 -7.45 6.90 -5.15
C ILE A 109 -7.88 7.29 -6.56
N GLY A 110 -7.26 6.71 -7.60
CA GLY A 110 -7.67 6.90 -8.98
C GLY A 110 -9.12 6.51 -9.19
N GLY A 111 -9.52 5.34 -8.69
CA GLY A 111 -10.90 4.86 -8.73
C GLY A 111 -11.88 5.83 -8.04
N LEU A 112 -11.55 6.34 -6.86
CA LEU A 112 -12.35 7.33 -6.13
C LEU A 112 -12.50 8.62 -6.94
N CYS A 113 -11.41 9.15 -7.49
CA CYS A 113 -11.43 10.37 -8.31
C CYS A 113 -12.27 10.17 -9.58
N GLY A 114 -12.12 9.03 -10.26
CA GLY A 114 -12.86 8.71 -11.48
C GLY A 114 -14.36 8.53 -11.26
N ALA A 115 -14.74 7.81 -10.19
CA ALA A 115 -16.14 7.62 -9.82
C ALA A 115 -16.79 8.95 -9.36
N ALA A 116 -16.07 9.76 -8.56
CA ALA A 116 -16.56 11.07 -8.13
C ALA A 116 -16.74 12.03 -9.31
N PHE A 117 -15.78 12.05 -10.25
CA PHE A 117 -15.88 12.84 -11.47
C PHE A 117 -17.11 12.44 -12.31
N ALA A 118 -17.35 11.13 -12.49
CA ALA A 118 -18.53 10.63 -13.20
C ALA A 118 -19.84 11.05 -12.48
N ALA A 119 -19.89 10.85 -11.17
CA ALA A 119 -21.05 11.20 -10.34
C ALA A 119 -21.36 12.70 -10.33
N ALA A 120 -20.36 13.55 -10.53
CA ALA A 120 -20.49 14.99 -10.65
C ALA A 120 -20.92 15.48 -12.04
N MET A 121 -21.38 14.59 -12.92
CA MET A 121 -21.64 14.89 -14.34
C MET A 121 -20.39 15.43 -15.05
N ASN A 122 -19.23 14.83 -14.79
CA ASN A 122 -17.92 15.23 -15.33
C ASN A 122 -17.46 16.62 -14.88
N ASN A 123 -17.83 17.01 -13.64
CA ASN A 123 -17.30 18.21 -12.99
C ASN A 123 -16.03 17.90 -12.18
N PHE A 124 -14.94 18.59 -12.49
CA PHE A 124 -13.65 18.46 -11.78
C PHE A 124 -13.68 19.03 -10.35
N ASP A 125 -14.67 19.86 -10.01
CA ASP A 125 -14.82 20.44 -8.67
C ASP A 125 -15.22 19.41 -7.60
N ALA A 126 -15.68 18.22 -8.01
CA ALA A 126 -15.96 17.10 -7.10
C ALA A 126 -14.71 16.55 -6.39
N ILE A 127 -13.53 16.88 -6.91
CA ILE A 127 -12.25 16.43 -6.39
C ILE A 127 -11.59 17.60 -5.68
N ILE A 128 -11.20 17.39 -4.43
CA ILE A 128 -10.39 18.38 -3.71
C ILE A 128 -8.96 18.29 -4.29
N TRP A 129 -8.58 19.26 -5.12
CA TRP A 129 -7.26 19.24 -5.75
C TRP A 129 -6.14 19.63 -4.79
N SER A 130 -6.34 20.71 -4.01
CA SER A 130 -5.36 21.20 -3.05
C SER A 130 -6.02 22.05 -1.98
N GLU A 131 -5.90 21.62 -0.72
CA GLU A 131 -6.34 22.37 0.46
C GLU A 131 -5.21 22.35 1.50
N PRO A 132 -4.25 23.29 1.42
CA PRO A 132 -3.08 23.30 2.30
C PRO A 132 -3.51 23.61 3.75
N LYS A 133 -2.96 22.86 4.71
CA LYS A 133 -3.17 23.06 6.15
C LYS A 133 -1.82 23.07 6.87
N GLU A 134 -1.75 23.79 7.98
CA GLU A 134 -0.58 23.77 8.86
C GLU A 134 -0.80 22.82 10.04
N PRO A 135 0.12 21.88 10.32
CA PRO A 135 1.33 21.56 9.54
C PRO A 135 1.04 20.84 8.21
N VAL A 136 1.92 20.99 7.22
CA VAL A 136 1.73 20.55 5.81
C VAL A 136 1.22 19.11 5.65
N TRP A 137 1.63 18.18 6.50
CA TRP A 137 1.17 16.78 6.43
C TRP A 137 -0.31 16.56 6.79
N LYS A 138 -1.00 17.57 7.34
CA LYS A 138 -2.45 17.58 7.55
C LYS A 138 -3.23 18.18 6.38
N SER A 139 -2.55 18.65 5.34
CA SER A 139 -3.19 19.19 4.14
C SER A 139 -4.12 18.16 3.50
N ALA A 140 -5.19 18.65 2.88
CA ALA A 140 -6.15 17.82 2.17
C ALA A 140 -6.04 17.99 0.65
N GLY A 141 -6.70 17.09 -0.06
CA GLY A 141 -6.73 17.04 -1.51
C GLY A 141 -5.69 16.13 -2.14
N VAL A 142 -5.91 15.86 -3.42
CA VAL A 142 -5.12 14.93 -4.25
C VAL A 142 -3.66 15.35 -4.30
N LEU A 143 -3.36 16.65 -4.41
CA LEU A 143 -1.98 17.12 -4.44
C LEU A 143 -1.19 16.70 -3.19
N TRP A 144 -1.73 17.00 -2.00
CA TRP A 144 -1.01 16.84 -0.74
C TRP A 144 -1.08 15.42 -0.17
N LYS A 145 -2.22 14.73 -0.32
CA LYS A 145 -2.40 13.38 0.21
C LYS A 145 -1.89 12.28 -0.73
N VAL A 146 -1.71 12.59 -2.02
CA VAL A 146 -1.46 11.58 -3.06
C VAL A 146 -0.20 11.91 -3.85
N ILE A 147 -0.21 13.02 -4.58
CA ILE A 147 0.86 13.35 -5.54
C ILE A 147 2.18 13.61 -4.80
N VAL A 148 2.17 14.43 -3.75
CA VAL A 148 3.37 14.73 -2.97
C VAL A 148 3.96 13.45 -2.33
N PRO A 149 3.19 12.63 -1.58
CA PRO A 149 3.66 11.33 -1.08
C PRO A 149 4.11 10.35 -2.17
N MET A 150 3.49 10.39 -3.36
CA MET A 150 3.85 9.54 -4.51
C MET A 150 5.27 9.81 -5.00
N PHE A 151 5.76 11.05 -4.93
CA PHE A 151 7.13 11.40 -5.32
C PHE A 151 8.12 11.42 -4.14
N THR A 152 7.67 11.88 -2.98
CA THR A 152 8.55 12.01 -1.81
C THR A 152 8.87 10.67 -1.17
N SER A 153 7.89 9.75 -1.04
CA SER A 153 8.14 8.45 -0.41
C SER A 153 9.15 7.59 -1.18
N PRO A 154 9.13 7.50 -2.52
CA PRO A 154 10.11 6.70 -3.26
C PRO A 154 11.47 7.39 -3.30
N LEU A 155 11.51 8.72 -3.35
CA LEU A 155 12.76 9.48 -3.23
C LEU A 155 13.43 9.23 -1.88
N LEU A 156 12.68 9.33 -0.78
CA LEU A 156 13.18 9.03 0.56
C LEU A 156 13.61 7.57 0.68
N GLY A 157 12.83 6.63 0.12
CA GLY A 157 13.20 5.21 0.05
C GLY A 157 14.52 4.99 -0.68
N PHE A 158 14.70 5.61 -1.85
CA PHE A 158 15.94 5.55 -2.63
C PHE A 158 17.12 6.13 -1.86
N MET A 159 16.97 7.33 -1.29
CA MET A 159 18.02 8.00 -0.53
C MET A 159 18.41 7.20 0.72
N ALA A 160 17.42 6.74 1.50
CA ALA A 160 17.66 5.91 2.67
C ALA A 160 18.34 4.59 2.30
N GLY A 161 17.86 3.90 1.25
CA GLY A 161 18.49 2.67 0.74
C GLY A 161 19.94 2.89 0.30
N PHE A 162 20.21 3.97 -0.42
CA PHE A 162 21.55 4.36 -0.84
C PHE A 162 22.46 4.65 0.36
N MET A 163 21.98 5.46 1.31
CA MET A 163 22.74 5.85 2.51
C MET A 163 23.03 4.66 3.42
N VAL A 164 22.01 3.85 3.75
CA VAL A 164 22.18 2.65 4.59
C VAL A 164 23.18 1.70 3.93
N MET A 165 23.07 1.46 2.62
CA MET A 165 24.01 0.58 1.92
C MET A 165 25.43 1.16 1.89
N GLY A 166 25.57 2.46 1.66
CA GLY A 166 26.85 3.17 1.68
C GLY A 166 27.53 3.07 3.05
N ILE A 167 26.78 3.28 4.13
CA ILE A 167 27.26 3.12 5.51
C ILE A 167 27.69 1.68 5.77
N LEU A 168 26.87 0.69 5.40
CA LEU A 168 27.21 -0.73 5.56
C LEU A 168 28.49 -1.11 4.80
N PHE A 169 28.68 -0.60 3.58
CA PHE A 169 29.91 -0.82 2.82
C PHE A 169 31.12 -0.11 3.43
N ALA A 170 30.96 1.11 3.96
CA ALA A 170 32.03 1.81 4.66
C ALA A 170 32.47 1.04 5.92
N ILE A 171 31.52 0.54 6.72
CA ILE A 171 31.79 -0.27 7.90
C ILE A 171 32.53 -1.56 7.51
N ILE A 172 32.01 -2.30 6.52
CA ILE A 172 32.62 -3.58 6.11
C ILE A 172 34.01 -3.36 5.51
N SER A 173 34.20 -2.31 4.71
CA SER A 173 35.50 -1.95 4.16
C SER A 173 36.49 -1.54 5.25
N GLY A 174 36.06 -0.75 6.25
CA GLY A 174 36.86 -0.40 7.41
C GLY A 174 37.25 -1.61 8.27
N MET A 175 36.32 -2.53 8.49
CA MET A 175 36.60 -3.81 9.17
C MET A 175 37.57 -4.69 8.37
N ALA A 176 37.48 -4.70 7.03
CA ALA A 176 38.40 -5.44 6.18
C ALA A 176 39.83 -4.87 6.25
N ALA A 177 39.97 -3.55 6.38
CA ALA A 177 41.25 -2.86 6.45
C ALA A 177 41.93 -2.94 7.83
N SER A 178 41.18 -3.15 8.92
CA SER A 178 41.71 -3.10 10.30
C SER A 178 42.50 -4.35 10.73
N GLY A 179 42.59 -5.38 9.90
CA GLY A 179 43.32 -6.61 10.20
C GLY A 179 42.69 -7.45 11.32
N GLY A 180 43.37 -8.54 11.70
CA GLY A 180 42.97 -9.38 12.84
C GLY A 180 41.58 -10.03 12.73
N VAL A 181 40.84 -10.02 13.84
CA VAL A 181 39.51 -10.65 13.96
C VAL A 181 38.46 -9.88 13.14
N LEU A 182 38.54 -8.55 13.09
CA LEU A 182 37.60 -7.70 12.35
C LEU A 182 37.67 -7.96 10.84
N ALA A 183 38.88 -8.09 10.29
CA ALA A 183 39.06 -8.46 8.88
C ALA A 183 38.53 -9.86 8.56
N ARG A 184 38.56 -10.78 9.53
CA ARG A 184 37.95 -12.12 9.37
C ARG A 184 36.42 -12.05 9.32
N LEU A 185 35.80 -11.17 10.11
CA LEU A 185 34.35 -10.95 10.13
C LEU A 185 33.85 -10.22 8.88
N ALA A 186 34.67 -9.37 8.26
CA ALA A 186 34.34 -8.68 7.00
C ALA A 186 34.28 -9.63 5.78
N ARG A 187 34.72 -10.89 5.91
CA ARG A 187 34.69 -11.85 4.81
C ARG A 187 33.25 -12.15 4.38
N PRO A 188 32.98 -12.33 3.07
CA PRO A 188 31.62 -12.54 2.54
C PRO A 188 30.82 -13.65 3.23
N ARG A 189 31.49 -14.73 3.68
CA ARG A 189 30.84 -15.84 4.39
C ARG A 189 30.17 -15.38 5.70
N TRP A 190 30.86 -14.56 6.49
CA TRP A 190 30.36 -14.09 7.79
C TRP A 190 29.32 -13.00 7.61
N VAL A 191 29.57 -12.05 6.70
CA VAL A 191 28.62 -11.01 6.32
C VAL A 191 27.30 -11.63 5.85
N ASN A 192 27.34 -12.58 4.91
CA ASN A 192 26.12 -13.23 4.43
C ASN A 192 25.39 -14.02 5.52
N SER A 193 26.11 -14.64 6.46
CA SER A 193 25.50 -15.37 7.59
C SER A 193 24.79 -14.42 8.56
N LEU A 194 25.43 -13.30 8.92
CA LEU A 194 24.86 -12.29 9.80
C LEU A 194 23.66 -11.61 9.14
N PHE A 195 23.84 -11.07 7.94
CA PHE A 195 22.77 -10.38 7.22
C PHE A 195 21.67 -11.33 6.75
N GLY A 196 21.94 -12.63 6.61
CA GLY A 196 20.87 -13.61 6.44
C GLY A 196 19.88 -13.61 7.61
N LYS A 197 20.39 -13.52 8.85
CA LYS A 197 19.55 -13.43 10.04
C LYS A 197 18.90 -12.06 10.21
N LEU A 198 19.66 -10.98 9.99
CA LEU A 198 19.12 -9.62 10.08
C LEU A 198 18.06 -9.35 9.02
N GLN A 199 18.20 -9.94 7.82
CA GLN A 199 17.21 -9.82 6.77
C GLN A 199 15.85 -10.41 7.18
N LEU A 200 15.82 -11.46 8.01
CA LEU A 200 14.55 -11.97 8.54
C LEU A 200 13.82 -10.92 9.37
N ALA A 201 14.55 -10.19 10.21
CA ALA A 201 13.99 -9.12 11.02
C ALA A 201 13.53 -7.95 10.16
N SER A 202 14.32 -7.51 9.18
CA SER A 202 13.91 -6.41 8.27
C SER A 202 12.73 -6.79 7.38
N ALA A 203 12.66 -8.03 6.89
CA ALA A 203 11.51 -8.52 6.12
C ALA A 203 10.24 -8.56 6.97
N ALA A 204 10.37 -8.98 8.24
CA ALA A 204 9.29 -8.92 9.21
C ALA A 204 8.83 -7.47 9.50
N THR A 205 9.78 -6.55 9.67
CA THR A 205 9.47 -5.12 9.84
C THR A 205 8.81 -4.52 8.60
N MET A 206 9.24 -4.93 7.40
CA MET A 206 8.62 -4.51 6.14
C MET A 206 7.19 -5.04 6.00
N GLY A 207 6.94 -6.30 6.36
CA GLY A 207 5.58 -6.86 6.44
C GLY A 207 4.72 -6.11 7.47
N PHE A 208 5.24 -5.87 8.67
CA PHE A 208 4.54 -5.05 9.66
C PHE A 208 4.23 -3.63 9.15
N ALA A 209 5.21 -2.95 8.53
CA ALA A 209 5.05 -1.63 7.95
C ALA A 209 3.97 -1.62 6.86
N HIS A 210 4.00 -2.60 5.97
CA HIS A 210 2.99 -2.80 4.93
C HIS A 210 1.58 -2.94 5.53
N GLY A 211 1.37 -3.87 6.46
CA GLY A 211 0.08 -4.03 7.14
C GLY A 211 -0.41 -2.75 7.83
N SER A 212 0.50 -2.03 8.49
CA SER A 212 0.19 -0.77 9.20
C SER A 212 -0.16 0.41 8.30
N ASN A 213 0.10 0.35 6.99
CA ASN A 213 -0.26 1.42 6.06
C ASN A 213 -1.43 1.00 5.17
N ASP A 214 -1.34 -0.20 4.58
CA ASP A 214 -2.23 -0.63 3.51
C ASP A 214 -3.57 -1.12 4.01
N ALA A 215 -3.60 -1.92 5.09
CA ALA A 215 -4.86 -2.46 5.59
C ALA A 215 -5.81 -1.38 6.10
N GLN A 216 -5.23 -0.32 6.63
CA GLN A 216 -5.97 0.85 7.11
C GLN A 216 -6.72 1.58 5.99
N LYS A 217 -6.29 1.47 4.72
CA LYS A 217 -6.95 2.15 3.60
C LYS A 217 -8.34 1.56 3.37
N THR A 218 -8.46 0.23 3.35
CA THR A 218 -9.77 -0.44 3.24
C THR A 218 -10.61 -0.23 4.48
N MET A 219 -10.01 -0.22 5.68
CA MET A 219 -10.72 0.12 6.91
C MET A 219 -11.41 1.49 6.81
N GLY A 220 -10.71 2.49 6.27
CA GLY A 220 -11.25 3.83 6.02
C GLY A 220 -12.42 3.83 5.04
N ILE A 221 -12.35 3.05 3.95
CA ILE A 221 -13.45 2.95 2.97
C ILE A 221 -14.69 2.27 3.57
N ILE A 222 -14.52 1.18 4.32
CA ILE A 222 -15.63 0.50 4.98
C ILE A 222 -16.26 1.42 6.03
N ALA A 223 -15.46 2.08 6.86
CA ALA A 223 -15.96 3.03 7.86
C ALA A 223 -16.73 4.19 7.20
N LEU A 224 -16.17 4.80 6.15
CA LEU A 224 -16.84 5.85 5.38
C LEU A 224 -18.19 5.37 4.82
N THR A 225 -18.24 4.17 4.25
CA THR A 225 -19.47 3.58 3.69
C THR A 225 -20.54 3.42 4.77
N LEU A 226 -20.18 2.93 5.95
CA LEU A 226 -21.13 2.69 7.03
C LEU A 226 -21.60 3.99 7.69
N VAL A 227 -20.71 4.97 7.87
CA VAL A 227 -21.07 6.29 8.38
C VAL A 227 -22.02 7.00 7.41
N ALA A 228 -21.74 6.96 6.10
CA ALA A 228 -22.64 7.51 5.09
C ALA A 228 -24.01 6.78 5.08
N ALA A 229 -24.02 5.45 5.17
CA ALA A 229 -25.25 4.67 5.22
C ALA A 229 -26.07 4.90 6.50
N GLN A 230 -25.41 5.18 7.63
CA GLN A 230 -26.08 5.54 8.88
C GLN A 230 -26.72 6.94 8.77
N ALA A 231 -26.01 7.91 8.20
CA ALA A 231 -26.51 9.27 8.01
C ALA A 231 -27.73 9.32 7.08
N ASP A 232 -27.76 8.48 6.04
CA ASP A 232 -28.89 8.30 5.13
C ASP A 232 -30.07 7.52 5.75
N GLY A 233 -29.90 6.97 6.96
CA GLY A 233 -30.91 6.14 7.62
C GLY A 233 -31.07 4.74 7.03
N THR A 234 -30.21 4.36 6.07
CA THR A 234 -30.20 3.03 5.43
C THR A 234 -29.98 1.90 6.45
N LEU A 235 -29.32 2.18 7.58
CA LEU A 235 -29.06 1.19 8.64
C LEU A 235 -30.12 1.16 9.75
N ASN A 236 -31.15 2.03 9.76
CA ASN A 236 -32.08 2.15 10.89
C ASN A 236 -32.92 0.88 11.17
N ASN A 237 -33.17 0.07 10.14
CA ASN A 237 -34.03 -1.11 10.22
C ASN A 237 -33.22 -2.43 10.13
N LEU A 238 -32.03 -2.45 10.72
CA LEU A 238 -31.19 -3.65 10.72
C LEU A 238 -31.79 -4.77 11.59
N PRO A 239 -31.74 -6.04 11.13
CA PRO A 239 -31.96 -7.18 11.99
C PRO A 239 -30.96 -7.20 13.15
N SER A 240 -31.35 -7.73 14.31
CA SER A 240 -30.50 -7.74 15.53
C SER A 240 -29.13 -8.37 15.32
N TRP A 241 -29.02 -9.36 14.42
CA TRP A 241 -27.75 -10.03 14.10
C TRP A 241 -26.80 -9.19 13.22
N LEU A 242 -27.29 -8.14 12.58
CA LEU A 242 -26.50 -7.16 11.82
C LEU A 242 -26.28 -5.85 12.58
N ALA A 243 -26.72 -5.74 13.83
CA ALA A 243 -26.61 -4.50 14.61
C ALA A 243 -25.17 -3.99 14.77
N PHE A 244 -24.17 -4.88 14.65
CA PHE A 244 -22.75 -4.51 14.67
C PHE A 244 -22.31 -3.63 13.47
N LEU A 245 -23.13 -3.53 12.41
CA LEU A 245 -22.88 -2.64 11.27
C LEU A 245 -23.16 -1.18 11.60
N HIS A 246 -23.89 -0.88 12.68
CA HIS A 246 -24.04 0.50 13.14
C HIS A 246 -22.67 1.04 13.55
N PRO A 247 -22.22 2.17 12.95
CA PRO A 247 -21.00 2.82 13.37
C PRO A 247 -21.09 3.19 14.85
N SER A 248 -20.02 2.95 15.62
CA SER A 248 -19.97 3.43 17.00
C SER A 248 -19.97 4.95 17.09
N GLU A 249 -20.29 5.52 18.26
CA GLU A 249 -20.22 6.96 18.49
C GLU A 249 -18.84 7.54 18.17
N GLY A 250 -17.76 6.81 18.49
CA GLY A 250 -16.39 7.21 18.16
C GLY A 250 -16.11 7.17 16.65
N ALA A 251 -16.73 6.26 15.90
CA ALA A 251 -16.63 6.24 14.45
C ALA A 251 -17.31 7.46 13.81
N ILE A 252 -18.44 7.90 14.36
CA ILE A 252 -19.19 9.06 13.86
C ILE A 252 -18.52 10.38 14.25
N ASN A 253 -18.08 10.53 15.50
CA ASN A 253 -17.60 11.81 16.05
C ASN A 253 -16.09 12.02 15.87
N ASP A 254 -15.29 10.96 16.01
CA ASP A 254 -13.82 11.04 16.07
C ASP A 254 -13.11 10.37 14.88
N ASN A 255 -13.88 10.01 13.85
CA ASN A 255 -13.43 9.20 12.72
C ASN A 255 -12.66 7.95 13.20
N ASP A 256 -13.07 7.35 14.32
CA ASP A 256 -12.47 6.08 14.74
C ASP A 256 -12.95 4.92 13.86
N ILE A 257 -12.23 3.81 13.92
CA ILE A 257 -12.55 2.62 13.16
C ILE A 257 -13.04 1.56 14.13
N ASP A 258 -14.19 0.95 13.85
CA ASP A 258 -14.71 -0.12 14.69
C ASP A 258 -13.81 -1.35 14.68
N THR A 259 -13.68 -2.01 15.83
CA THR A 259 -12.75 -3.14 16.02
C THR A 259 -13.01 -4.29 15.05
N TRP A 260 -14.27 -4.57 14.71
CA TRP A 260 -14.59 -5.62 13.76
C TRP A 260 -14.06 -5.29 12.35
N ILE A 261 -14.10 -4.02 11.92
CA ILE A 261 -13.52 -3.59 10.64
C ILE A 261 -12.01 -3.82 10.67
N LYS A 262 -11.33 -3.46 11.77
CA LYS A 262 -9.88 -3.68 11.94
C LYS A 262 -9.54 -5.16 11.81
N VAL A 263 -10.23 -6.01 12.58
CA VAL A 263 -9.96 -7.45 12.62
C VAL A 263 -10.27 -8.11 11.28
N THR A 264 -11.40 -7.79 10.66
CA THR A 264 -11.78 -8.38 9.36
C THR A 264 -10.82 -7.95 8.26
N CYS A 265 -10.48 -6.66 8.14
CA CYS A 265 -9.50 -6.20 7.13
C CYS A 265 -8.13 -6.84 7.37
N ALA A 266 -7.66 -6.91 8.62
CA ALA A 266 -6.37 -7.51 8.95
C ALA A 266 -6.31 -9.00 8.57
N LEU A 267 -7.37 -9.78 8.85
CA LEU A 267 -7.47 -11.18 8.47
C LEU A 267 -7.53 -11.36 6.95
N VAL A 268 -8.28 -10.52 6.25
CA VAL A 268 -8.42 -10.58 4.79
C VAL A 268 -7.11 -10.20 4.09
N MET A 269 -6.42 -9.17 4.56
CA MET A 269 -5.07 -8.79 4.12
C MET A 269 -4.07 -9.92 4.31
N ALA A 270 -4.08 -10.55 5.49
CA ALA A 270 -3.21 -11.68 5.80
C ALA A 270 -3.51 -12.89 4.90
N ALA A 271 -4.79 -13.18 4.65
CA ALA A 271 -5.23 -14.24 3.75
C ALA A 271 -4.82 -13.97 2.29
N GLY A 272 -4.96 -12.73 1.82
CA GLY A 272 -4.44 -12.31 0.51
C GLY A 272 -2.92 -12.47 0.45
N THR A 273 -2.21 -12.03 1.49
CA THR A 273 -0.76 -12.19 1.60
C THR A 273 -0.34 -13.66 1.53
N ALA A 274 -1.11 -14.54 2.18
CA ALA A 274 -0.90 -15.97 2.17
C ALA A 274 -1.11 -16.62 0.79
N ALA A 275 -1.98 -16.06 -0.05
CA ALA A 275 -2.18 -16.51 -1.43
C ALA A 275 -0.98 -16.16 -2.34
N GLY A 276 -0.28 -15.07 -2.01
CA GLY A 276 0.99 -14.67 -2.63
C GLY A 276 0.85 -13.89 -3.93
N GLY A 277 1.97 -13.45 -4.49
CA GLY A 277 2.00 -12.53 -5.64
C GLY A 277 3.04 -12.93 -6.68
N TRP A 278 3.12 -14.22 -7.04
CA TRP A 278 4.30 -14.82 -7.69
C TRP A 278 4.77 -14.10 -8.97
N ARG A 279 3.84 -13.56 -9.77
CA ARG A 279 4.17 -12.78 -10.97
C ARG A 279 4.98 -11.52 -10.63
N ILE A 280 4.56 -10.77 -9.60
CA ILE A 280 5.20 -9.53 -9.15
C ILE A 280 6.48 -9.85 -8.37
N ILE A 281 6.45 -10.87 -7.49
CA ILE A 281 7.63 -11.36 -6.75
C ILE A 281 8.78 -11.68 -7.71
N LYS A 282 8.48 -12.33 -8.84
CA LYS A 282 9.47 -12.65 -9.87
C LYS A 282 10.07 -11.39 -10.50
N THR A 283 9.28 -10.34 -10.69
CA THR A 283 9.75 -9.05 -11.24
C THR A 283 10.66 -8.32 -10.24
N LEU A 284 10.21 -8.11 -8.99
CA LEU A 284 11.00 -7.37 -7.99
C LEU A 284 12.25 -8.15 -7.54
N GLY A 285 12.14 -9.45 -7.30
CA GLY A 285 13.23 -10.24 -6.72
C GLY A 285 14.33 -10.64 -7.71
N HIS A 286 14.02 -10.84 -8.99
CA HIS A 286 14.97 -11.42 -9.94
C HIS A 286 15.26 -10.53 -11.16
N LYS A 287 14.34 -9.64 -11.55
CA LYS A 287 14.52 -8.84 -12.78
C LYS A 287 15.20 -7.50 -12.53
N LEU A 288 15.02 -6.89 -11.35
CA LEU A 288 15.49 -5.53 -11.08
C LEU A 288 17.00 -5.44 -10.76
N VAL A 289 17.44 -6.09 -9.68
CA VAL A 289 18.83 -6.10 -9.19
C VAL A 289 19.15 -7.48 -8.62
N LYS A 290 20.40 -7.96 -8.79
CA LYS A 290 20.86 -9.18 -8.12
C LYS A 290 21.18 -8.90 -6.64
N LEU A 291 20.35 -9.43 -5.75
CA LEU A 291 20.43 -9.17 -4.32
C LEU A 291 21.23 -10.25 -3.56
N HIS A 292 21.90 -9.80 -2.50
CA HIS A 292 22.49 -10.62 -1.45
C HIS A 292 21.82 -10.22 -0.12
N PRO A 293 21.93 -11.03 0.95
CA PRO A 293 21.20 -10.76 2.19
C PRO A 293 21.41 -9.34 2.76
N ILE A 294 22.62 -8.82 2.68
CA ILE A 294 22.94 -7.44 3.08
C ILE A 294 22.16 -6.38 2.29
N HIS A 295 21.98 -6.59 0.99
CA HIS A 295 21.20 -5.69 0.14
C HIS A 295 19.71 -5.75 0.47
N GLY A 296 19.20 -6.96 0.72
CA GLY A 296 17.82 -7.17 1.13
C GLY A 296 17.52 -6.48 2.46
N PHE A 297 18.39 -6.69 3.45
CA PHE A 297 18.32 -6.00 4.74
C PHE A 297 18.30 -4.47 4.57
N ALA A 298 19.27 -3.91 3.84
CA ALA A 298 19.35 -2.46 3.64
C ALA A 298 18.09 -1.89 2.97
N ALA A 299 17.55 -2.56 1.94
CA ALA A 299 16.37 -2.10 1.22
C ALA A 299 15.11 -2.19 2.08
N GLU A 300 14.87 -3.33 2.72
CA GLU A 300 13.68 -3.57 3.56
C GLU A 300 13.67 -2.64 4.78
N THR A 301 14.80 -2.49 5.49
CA THR A 301 14.89 -1.57 6.63
C THR A 301 14.63 -0.13 6.20
N SER A 302 15.23 0.31 5.09
CA SER A 302 15.04 1.69 4.60
C SER A 302 13.60 1.97 4.21
N ALA A 303 12.98 1.06 3.44
CA ALA A 303 11.60 1.20 3.02
C ALA A 303 10.65 1.14 4.22
N ALA A 304 10.83 0.17 5.12
CA ALA A 304 10.01 0.01 6.31
C ALA A 304 10.08 1.24 7.23
N SER A 305 11.27 1.83 7.43
CA SER A 305 11.41 3.06 8.22
C SER A 305 10.63 4.23 7.62
N VAL A 306 10.70 4.42 6.30
CA VAL A 306 9.95 5.49 5.62
C VAL A 306 8.43 5.23 5.67
N ILE A 307 7.99 3.98 5.46
CA ILE A 307 6.57 3.61 5.55
C ILE A 307 6.03 3.82 6.96
N LEU A 308 6.75 3.35 7.99
CA LEU A 308 6.30 3.48 9.39
C LEU A 308 6.25 4.94 9.83
N LEU A 309 7.20 5.77 9.40
CA LEU A 309 7.17 7.21 9.65
C LEU A 309 5.96 7.87 8.97
N ALA A 310 5.65 7.50 7.73
CA ALA A 310 4.47 8.00 7.04
C ALA A 310 3.17 7.52 7.73
N SER A 311 3.10 6.24 8.10
CA SER A 311 1.95 5.65 8.80
C SER A 311 1.70 6.31 10.16
N SER A 312 2.73 6.63 10.93
CA SER A 312 2.59 7.30 12.23
C SER A 312 2.07 8.73 12.10
N LEU A 313 2.36 9.38 10.98
CA LEU A 313 1.81 10.68 10.60
C LEU A 313 0.42 10.57 9.93
N GLY A 314 -0.09 9.35 9.72
CA GLY A 314 -1.36 9.10 9.04
C GLY A 314 -1.32 9.35 7.53
N ILE A 315 -0.14 9.42 6.92
CA ILE A 315 0.03 9.68 5.49
C ILE A 315 -0.08 8.35 4.72
N PRO A 316 -1.07 8.18 3.83
CA PRO A 316 -1.12 7.02 2.96
C PRO A 316 0.03 7.10 1.96
N VAL A 317 0.87 6.06 1.91
CA VAL A 317 1.99 5.98 0.97
C VAL A 317 1.90 4.71 0.13
N SER A 318 2.57 4.74 -1.02
CA SER A 318 2.76 3.53 -1.82
C SER A 318 3.93 2.72 -1.28
N THR A 319 3.60 1.59 -0.65
CA THR A 319 4.60 0.62 -0.19
C THR A 319 5.41 0.06 -1.36
N THR A 320 4.74 -0.24 -2.49
CA THR A 320 5.36 -0.74 -3.74
C THR A 320 6.36 0.25 -4.32
N HIS A 321 6.03 1.54 -4.42
CA HIS A 321 6.97 2.53 -4.97
C HIS A 321 8.17 2.71 -4.05
N ASN A 322 7.93 2.74 -2.73
CA ASN A 322 8.97 2.96 -1.73
C ASN A 322 9.98 1.81 -1.69
N ILE A 323 9.54 0.54 -1.54
CA ILE A 323 10.47 -0.60 -1.52
C ILE A 323 11.21 -0.76 -2.84
N SER A 324 10.52 -0.58 -3.97
CA SER A 324 11.16 -0.64 -5.29
C SER A 324 12.27 0.40 -5.40
N SER A 325 12.03 1.60 -4.88
CA SER A 325 13.01 2.69 -4.91
C SER A 325 14.14 2.50 -3.91
N ALA A 326 13.87 1.93 -2.74
CA ALA A 326 14.91 1.51 -1.80
C ALA A 326 15.83 0.43 -2.41
N ILE A 327 15.26 -0.56 -3.11
CA ILE A 327 16.04 -1.57 -3.84
C ILE A 327 16.89 -0.90 -4.94
N MET A 328 16.34 0.07 -5.67
CA MET A 328 17.10 0.85 -6.65
C MET A 328 18.25 1.63 -5.99
N GLY A 329 18.01 2.30 -4.86
CA GLY A 329 19.03 3.03 -4.11
C GLY A 329 20.18 2.14 -3.64
N VAL A 330 19.85 0.97 -3.08
CA VAL A 330 20.83 -0.07 -2.72
C VAL A 330 21.61 -0.56 -3.94
N GLY A 331 20.95 -0.74 -5.08
CA GLY A 331 21.59 -1.10 -6.34
C GLY A 331 22.58 -0.05 -6.83
N VAL A 332 22.20 1.24 -6.79
CA VAL A 332 23.07 2.36 -7.19
C VAL A 332 24.29 2.46 -6.28
N ALA A 333 24.10 2.32 -4.96
CA ALA A 333 25.19 2.34 -3.98
C ALA A 333 26.26 1.28 -4.24
N LYS A 334 25.88 0.13 -4.79
CA LYS A 334 26.83 -0.88 -5.25
C LYS A 334 27.49 -0.48 -6.57
N ARG A 335 26.67 -0.26 -7.61
CA ARG A 335 27.11 0.17 -8.94
C ARG A 335 25.88 0.55 -9.77
N PHE A 336 25.92 1.72 -10.41
CA PHE A 336 24.83 2.20 -11.28
C PHE A 336 24.39 1.16 -12.35
N ASN A 337 25.35 0.48 -12.98
CA ASN A 337 25.09 -0.53 -14.01
C ASN A 337 24.54 -1.87 -13.48
N SER A 338 24.35 -2.02 -12.16
CA SER A 338 23.78 -3.24 -11.58
C SER A 338 22.26 -3.32 -11.67
N ILE A 339 21.61 -2.20 -12.02
CA ILE A 339 20.17 -2.06 -12.17
C ILE A 339 19.77 -2.26 -13.63
N LYS A 340 18.69 -3.02 -13.86
CA LYS A 340 18.09 -3.11 -15.19
C LYS A 340 17.15 -1.93 -15.45
N TRP A 341 17.68 -0.86 -16.02
CA TRP A 341 16.92 0.38 -16.28
C TRP A 341 15.67 0.18 -17.14
N THR A 342 15.67 -0.76 -18.09
CA THR A 342 14.46 -1.11 -18.86
C THR A 342 13.32 -1.64 -17.99
N VAL A 343 13.62 -2.26 -16.84
CA VAL A 343 12.60 -2.69 -15.87
C VAL A 343 12.11 -1.50 -15.06
N VAL A 344 13.02 -0.61 -14.64
CA VAL A 344 12.70 0.63 -13.92
C VAL A 344 11.77 1.52 -14.73
N GLU A 345 12.07 1.72 -16.02
CA GLU A 345 11.24 2.50 -16.93
C GLU A 345 9.81 1.96 -17.01
N LYS A 346 9.65 0.64 -17.18
CA LYS A 346 8.33 -0.01 -17.18
C LYS A 346 7.58 0.17 -15.86
N MET A 347 8.29 0.16 -14.74
CA MET A 347 7.70 0.39 -13.42
C MET A 347 7.21 1.84 -13.28
N ILE A 348 8.03 2.82 -13.65
CA ILE A 348 7.65 4.25 -13.61
C ILE A 348 6.42 4.51 -14.48
N TRP A 349 6.36 3.95 -15.69
CA TRP A 349 5.17 4.06 -16.53
C TRP A 349 3.93 3.43 -15.88
N ALA A 350 4.07 2.25 -15.28
CA ALA A 350 2.97 1.63 -14.54
C ALA A 350 2.51 2.51 -13.36
N TRP A 351 3.45 3.16 -12.66
CA TRP A 351 3.15 4.05 -11.53
C TRP A 351 2.35 5.27 -11.97
N ILE A 352 2.80 5.95 -13.03
CA ILE A 352 2.13 7.13 -13.59
C ILE A 352 0.74 6.77 -14.13
N LEU A 353 0.62 5.65 -14.84
CA LEU A 353 -0.64 5.23 -15.45
C LEU A 353 -1.66 4.69 -14.45
N THR A 354 -1.25 4.34 -13.23
CA THR A 354 -2.16 3.68 -12.28
C THR A 354 -3.34 4.55 -11.88
N ILE A 355 -3.12 5.82 -11.54
CA ILE A 355 -4.20 6.75 -11.16
C ILE A 355 -5.18 6.97 -12.33
N PRO A 356 -4.74 7.42 -13.53
CA PRO A 356 -5.67 7.68 -14.63
C PRO A 356 -6.35 6.41 -15.15
N ALA A 357 -5.66 5.27 -15.20
CA ALA A 357 -6.26 4.03 -15.69
C ALA A 357 -7.30 3.47 -14.72
N ALA A 358 -7.02 3.45 -13.41
CA ALA A 358 -8.01 3.04 -12.41
C ALA A 358 -9.20 4.01 -12.35
N GLY A 359 -8.94 5.31 -12.49
CA GLY A 359 -9.98 6.33 -12.58
C GLY A 359 -10.85 6.18 -13.83
N PHE A 360 -10.25 5.91 -14.99
CA PHE A 360 -11.00 5.64 -16.21
C PHE A 360 -11.89 4.39 -16.07
N MET A 361 -11.37 3.32 -15.45
CA MET A 361 -12.17 2.12 -15.19
C MET A 361 -13.33 2.37 -14.22
N ALA A 362 -13.14 3.23 -13.22
CA ALA A 362 -14.19 3.62 -12.28
C ALA A 362 -15.23 4.56 -12.90
N TRP A 363 -14.79 5.49 -13.75
CA TRP A 363 -15.67 6.35 -14.54
C TRP A 363 -16.54 5.50 -15.48
N LEU A 364 -15.92 4.57 -16.21
CA LEU A 364 -16.63 3.68 -17.13
C LEU A 364 -17.64 2.79 -16.40
N SER A 365 -17.30 2.25 -15.23
CA SER A 365 -18.23 1.43 -14.45
C SER A 365 -19.43 2.24 -13.95
N TYR A 366 -19.21 3.50 -13.55
CA TYR A 366 -20.28 4.41 -13.15
C TYR A 366 -21.22 4.73 -14.32
N GLU A 367 -20.69 5.11 -15.49
CA GLU A 367 -21.49 5.38 -16.69
C GLU A 367 -22.33 4.16 -17.12
N VAL A 368 -21.76 2.95 -17.03
CA VAL A 368 -22.50 1.71 -17.28
C VAL A 368 -23.66 1.55 -16.30
N PHE A 369 -23.48 1.89 -15.03
CA PHE A 369 -24.55 1.81 -14.04
C PHE A 369 -25.65 2.85 -14.29
N VAL A 370 -25.29 4.05 -14.74
CA VAL A 370 -26.26 5.07 -15.19
C VAL A 370 -27.08 4.54 -16.37
N LEU A 371 -26.42 3.95 -17.37
CA LEU A 371 -27.11 3.35 -18.53
C LEU A 371 -28.04 2.19 -18.14
N MET A 372 -27.71 1.45 -17.08
CA MET A 372 -28.55 0.39 -16.53
C MET A 372 -29.68 0.90 -15.63
N GLY A 373 -29.77 2.22 -15.38
CA GLY A 373 -30.75 2.84 -14.49
C GLY A 373 -30.53 2.51 -13.01
N TRP A 374 -29.30 2.18 -12.61
CA TRP A 374 -28.92 1.87 -11.23
C TRP A 374 -28.50 3.11 -10.42
N VAL A 375 -28.09 4.15 -11.12
CA VAL A 375 -27.68 5.47 -10.62
C VAL A 375 -28.37 6.50 -11.48
#